data_AF-A0A351I446-F1
#
_entry.id   AF-A0A351I446-F1
#
_cell.length_a   1.000
_cell.length_b   1.000
_cell.length_c   1.000
_cell.angle_alpha   90.00
_cell.angle_beta   90.00
_cell.angle_gamma   90.00
#
_symmetry.space_group_name_H-M   'P 1'
#
loop_
_entity.id
_entity.type
_entity.pdbx_description
1 polymer ?
#
loop_
_entity_poly.entity_id
_entity_poly.type
_entity_poly.pdbx_seq_one_letter_code
_entity_poly.pdbx_strand_id
1 'polypeptide(L)'
;MSVRPLPLLTHLIEVRLRPEFTDAEGAGALMLLQGSGLSSIKETRVCRLYEIKGPLSGNQVQQAAKDLLCDGVTQEFRVLSPSHAPLNGMNFWRVEVWLKPTVTDPVGETVRSAVAEMGLPRPDSVRCALVYRLVGRSTKPQIEKAFSKSLANLLIHRCVVSEAHP
;
A
#
# COMPACT_ATOMS: atom_id res chain seq x y z
N MET A 1 7.75 -28.87 26.02
CA MET A 1 8.33 -27.83 25.14
C MET A 1 7.38 -26.65 25.11
N SER A 2 7.74 -25.54 25.76
CA SER A 2 6.89 -24.34 25.82
C SER A 2 7.14 -23.52 24.56
N VAL A 3 6.23 -23.56 23.59
CA VAL A 3 6.24 -22.67 22.43
C VAL A 3 5.84 -21.29 22.95
N ARG A 4 6.81 -20.40 23.15
CA ARG A 4 6.52 -18.99 23.43
C ARG A 4 5.68 -18.46 22.26
N PRO A 5 4.47 -17.93 22.48
CA PRO A 5 3.73 -17.29 21.41
C PRO A 5 4.55 -16.09 20.92
N LEU A 6 4.80 -16.03 19.61
CA LEU A 6 5.40 -14.86 18.98
C LEU A 6 4.50 -13.66 19.30
N PRO A 7 5.07 -12.49 19.67
CA PRO A 7 4.27 -11.28 19.85
C PRO A 7 3.50 -10.99 18.57
N LEU A 8 2.28 -10.45 18.70
CA LEU A 8 1.48 -10.02 17.56
C LEU A 8 2.19 -8.84 16.87
N LEU A 9 2.91 -9.16 15.80
CA LEU A 9 3.64 -8.18 15.00
C LEU A 9 2.76 -7.76 13.83
N THR A 10 2.74 -6.45 13.56
CA THR A 10 2.17 -5.89 12.34
C THR A 10 3.31 -5.65 11.37
N HIS A 11 3.22 -6.26 10.20
CA HIS A 11 4.18 -6.11 9.12
C HIS A 11 3.53 -5.42 7.94
N LEU A 12 4.22 -4.42 7.40
CA LEU A 12 3.77 -3.70 6.21
C LEU A 12 4.66 -4.10 5.04
N ILE A 13 4.06 -4.64 3.99
CA ILE A 13 4.77 -5.04 2.76
C ILE A 13 4.24 -4.17 1.64
N GLU A 14 5.11 -3.38 1.04
CA GLU A 14 4.77 -2.65 -0.16
C GLU A 14 5.29 -3.38 -1.39
N VAL A 15 4.43 -3.60 -2.38
CA VAL A 15 4.76 -4.20 -3.67
C VAL A 15 4.54 -3.16 -4.75
N ARG A 16 5.60 -2.81 -5.48
CA ARG A 16 5.58 -1.79 -6.52
C ARG A 16 6.12 -2.34 -7.83
N LEU A 17 5.62 -1.78 -8.93
CA LEU A 17 6.20 -2.03 -10.24
C LEU A 17 7.62 -1.44 -10.28
N ARG A 18 8.58 -2.16 -10.89
CA ARG A 18 9.94 -1.64 -11.01
C ARG A 18 9.97 -0.41 -11.92
N PRO A 19 10.91 0.53 -11.71
CA PRO A 19 10.89 1.81 -12.39
C PRO A 19 10.91 1.75 -13.92
N GLU A 20 11.55 0.72 -14.48
CA GLU A 20 11.70 0.47 -15.91
C GLU A 20 10.40 0.09 -16.64
N PHE A 21 9.36 -0.35 -15.90
CA PHE A 21 8.08 -0.69 -16.50
C PHE A 21 7.10 0.48 -16.43
N THR A 22 6.25 0.56 -17.46
CA THR A 22 5.19 1.56 -17.55
C THR A 22 4.05 1.22 -16.61
N ASP A 23 3.70 2.17 -15.74
CA ASP A 23 2.58 2.04 -14.82
C ASP A 23 1.30 2.63 -15.42
N ALA A 24 0.54 1.78 -16.11
CA ALA A 24 -0.72 2.18 -16.75
C ALA A 24 -1.78 2.63 -15.73
N GLU A 25 -1.80 2.02 -14.53
CA GLU A 25 -2.73 2.38 -13.46
C GLU A 25 -2.38 3.77 -12.90
N GLY A 26 -1.09 4.03 -12.69
CA GLY A 26 -0.56 5.35 -12.35
C GLY A 26 -0.89 6.43 -13.38
N ALA A 27 -0.73 6.13 -14.68
CA ALA A 27 -1.10 7.05 -15.74
C ALA A 27 -2.61 7.36 -15.76
N GLY A 28 -3.47 6.35 -15.61
CA GLY A 28 -4.91 6.55 -15.50
C GLY A 28 -5.31 7.38 -14.28
N ALA A 29 -4.68 7.11 -13.14
CA ALA A 29 -4.88 7.88 -11.92
C ALA A 29 -4.47 9.35 -12.07
N LEU A 30 -3.35 9.62 -12.75
CA LEU A 30 -2.89 10.98 -13.05
C LEU A 30 -3.95 11.76 -13.82
N MET A 31 -4.53 11.18 -14.87
CA MET A 31 -5.57 11.82 -15.69
C MET A 31 -6.80 12.18 -14.85
N LEU A 32 -7.24 11.26 -13.98
CA LEU A 32 -8.39 11.48 -13.09
C LEU A 32 -8.12 12.59 -12.06
N LEU A 33 -6.91 12.62 -11.49
CA LEU A 33 -6.50 13.64 -10.51
C LEU A 33 -6.40 15.02 -11.16
N GLN A 34 -5.81 15.12 -12.35
CA GLN A 34 -5.74 16.37 -13.10
C GLN A 34 -7.15 16.87 -13.47
N GLY A 35 -8.04 15.99 -13.95
CA GLY A 35 -9.45 16.31 -14.20
C GLY A 35 -10.24 16.70 -12.93
N SER A 36 -9.73 16.34 -11.75
CA SER A 36 -10.30 16.70 -10.45
C SER A 36 -9.72 17.98 -9.85
N GLY A 37 -8.80 18.66 -10.55
CA GLY A 37 -8.24 19.95 -10.17
C GLY A 37 -6.78 19.93 -9.67
N LEU A 38 -6.08 18.79 -9.76
CA LEU A 38 -4.66 18.67 -9.42
C LEU A 38 -3.75 18.76 -10.66
N SER A 39 -3.86 19.84 -11.42
CA SER A 39 -3.06 20.05 -12.64
C SER A 39 -1.54 20.16 -12.38
N SER A 40 -1.14 20.48 -11.15
CA SER A 40 0.27 20.59 -10.74
C SER A 40 0.96 19.24 -10.49
N ILE A 41 0.20 18.14 -10.45
CA ILE A 41 0.75 16.78 -10.37
C ILE A 41 1.21 16.35 -11.76
N LYS A 42 2.46 15.91 -11.85
CA LYS A 42 3.15 15.57 -13.10
C LYS A 42 3.30 14.07 -13.30
N GLU A 43 3.41 13.32 -12.21
CA GLU A 43 3.57 11.87 -12.25
C GLU A 43 2.76 11.23 -11.13
N THR A 44 2.26 10.03 -11.40
CA THR A 44 1.61 9.18 -10.41
C THR A 44 2.03 7.75 -10.64
N ARG A 45 2.44 7.08 -9.56
CA ARG A 45 2.74 5.65 -9.52
C ARG A 45 1.83 4.97 -8.50
N VAL A 46 1.36 3.78 -8.82
CA VAL A 46 0.46 2.99 -7.97
C VAL A 46 1.17 1.71 -7.52
N CYS A 47 1.12 1.45 -6.23
CA CYS A 47 1.62 0.23 -5.62
C CYS A 47 0.60 -0.35 -4.65
N ARG A 48 0.82 -1.61 -4.26
CA ARG A 48 -0.03 -2.30 -3.30
C ARG A 48 0.67 -2.29 -1.94
N LEU A 49 -0.09 -2.12 -0.88
CA LEU A 49 0.39 -2.20 0.49
C LEU A 49 -0.41 -3.26 1.25
N TYR A 50 0.30 -4.24 1.79
CA TYR A 50 -0.27 -5.30 2.59
C TYR A 50 0.10 -5.07 4.05
N GLU A 51 -0.92 -4.95 4.91
CA GLU A 51 -0.78 -5.02 6.36
C GLU A 51 -1.06 -6.46 6.79
N ILE A 52 -0.04 -7.15 7.26
CA ILE A 52 -0.13 -8.53 7.77
C ILE A 52 0.04 -8.49 9.28
N LYS A 53 -0.98 -8.94 10.01
CA LYS A 53 -0.98 -9.06 11.47
C LYS A 53 -1.02 -10.52 11.86
N GLY A 54 -0.10 -10.95 12.71
CA GLY A 54 -0.13 -12.29 13.27
C GLY A 54 1.24 -12.81 13.70
N PRO A 55 1.35 -14.11 13.99
CA PRO A 55 2.54 -14.74 14.54
C PRO A 55 3.59 -15.07 13.46
N LEU A 56 3.86 -14.12 12.54
CA LEU A 56 4.91 -14.26 11.53
C LEU A 56 6.17 -13.51 11.96
N SER A 57 7.31 -14.19 11.83
CA SER A 57 8.63 -13.58 11.93
C SER A 57 8.95 -12.74 10.69
N GLY A 58 9.91 -11.81 10.81
CA GLY A 58 10.35 -11.01 9.67
C GLY A 58 10.82 -11.84 8.46
N ASN A 59 11.49 -12.97 8.68
CA ASN A 59 11.93 -13.86 7.60
C ASN A 59 10.75 -14.52 6.88
N GLN A 60 9.71 -14.91 7.61
CA GLN A 60 8.50 -15.51 7.02
C GLN A 60 7.69 -14.48 6.22
N VAL A 61 7.66 -13.22 6.69
CA VAL A 61 7.05 -12.10 5.97
C VAL A 61 7.81 -11.81 4.69
N GLN A 62 9.14 -11.84 4.72
CA GLN A 62 9.99 -11.68 3.53
C GLN A 62 9.74 -12.82 2.52
N GLN A 63 9.59 -14.05 3.00
CA GLN A 63 9.27 -15.20 2.17
C GLN A 63 7.88 -15.05 1.52
N ALA A 64 6.85 -14.73 2.29
CA ALA A 64 5.51 -14.47 1.76
C ALA A 64 5.50 -13.32 0.75
N ALA A 65 6.25 -12.24 1.01
CA ALA A 65 6.37 -11.13 0.07
C ALA A 65 6.97 -11.56 -1.27
N LYS A 66 8.06 -12.33 -1.22
CA LYS A 66 8.80 -12.78 -2.40
C LYS A 66 8.04 -13.82 -3.22
N ASP A 67 7.49 -14.83 -2.56
CA ASP A 67 7.01 -16.04 -3.21
C ASP A 67 5.50 -15.97 -3.53
N LEU A 68 4.75 -15.07 -2.87
CA LEU A 68 3.30 -14.93 -3.05
C LEU A 68 2.87 -13.54 -3.54
N LEU A 69 3.41 -12.46 -2.97
CA LEU A 69 2.86 -11.11 -3.21
C LEU A 69 3.51 -10.37 -4.37
N CYS A 70 4.74 -10.71 -4.71
CA CYS A 70 5.55 -9.98 -5.68
C CYS A 70 5.84 -10.85 -6.89
N ASP A 71 5.53 -10.35 -8.08
CA ASP A 71 6.11 -10.88 -9.31
C ASP A 71 7.59 -10.43 -9.41
N GLY A 72 8.53 -11.36 -9.20
CA GLY A 72 9.96 -11.06 -9.22
C GLY A 72 10.50 -10.54 -10.55
N VAL A 73 9.76 -10.64 -11.66
CA VAL A 73 10.18 -10.15 -12.98
C VAL A 73 9.87 -8.66 -13.11
N THR A 74 8.63 -8.27 -12.82
CA THR A 74 8.12 -6.92 -13.12
C THR A 74 8.01 -6.02 -11.89
N GLN A 75 8.03 -6.61 -10.70
CA GLN A 75 7.81 -5.92 -9.44
C GLN A 75 9.02 -6.06 -8.52
N GLU A 76 9.02 -5.23 -7.50
CA GLU A 76 9.88 -5.34 -6.33
C GLU A 76 9.04 -5.05 -5.08
N PHE A 77 9.46 -5.60 -3.95
CA PHE A 77 8.78 -5.39 -2.68
C PHE A 77 9.72 -4.81 -1.63
N ARG A 78 9.13 -4.10 -0.66
CA ARG A 78 9.83 -3.59 0.51
C ARG A 78 9.00 -3.89 1.76
N VAL A 79 9.61 -4.54 2.74
CA VAL A 79 9.05 -4.62 4.09
C VAL A 79 9.35 -3.29 4.80
N LEU A 80 8.30 -2.55 5.14
CA LEU A 80 8.41 -1.27 5.79
C LEU A 80 8.58 -1.47 7.29
N SER A 81 9.63 -0.86 7.85
CA SER A 81 9.71 -0.62 9.28
C SER A 81 8.90 0.63 9.62
N PRO A 82 8.26 0.71 10.81
CA PRO A 82 7.67 1.95 11.30
C PRO A 82 8.79 2.95 11.57
N SER A 83 9.25 3.63 10.52
CA SER A 83 10.22 4.72 10.60
C SER A 83 9.48 6.02 10.35
N HIS A 84 9.38 6.82 11.40
CA HIS A 84 8.88 8.19 11.36
C HIS A 84 10.03 9.11 10.97
N ALA A 85 10.44 9.08 9.69
CA ALA A 85 11.23 10.18 9.18
C ALA A 85 10.25 11.30 8.80
N PRO A 86 10.29 12.49 9.44
CA PRO A 86 9.57 13.64 8.93
C PRO A 86 10.13 13.98 7.55
N LEU A 87 9.24 14.13 6.58
CA LEU A 87 9.60 14.42 5.21
C LEU A 87 9.31 15.90 4.95
N ASN A 88 10.32 16.61 4.46
CA ASN A 88 10.22 17.96 3.95
C ASN A 88 10.09 17.87 2.44
N GLY A 89 8.85 17.78 1.93
CA GLY A 89 8.66 17.58 0.51
C GLY A 89 7.28 17.98 0.02
N MET A 90 7.02 19.28 -0.14
CA MET A 90 5.79 19.82 -0.78
C MET A 90 5.53 19.29 -2.21
N ASN A 91 6.47 18.54 -2.79
CA ASN A 91 6.43 18.02 -4.15
C ASN A 91 6.20 16.50 -4.22
N PHE A 92 6.23 15.77 -3.11
CA PHE A 92 6.12 14.31 -3.11
C PHE A 92 5.05 13.89 -2.11
N TRP A 93 4.04 13.21 -2.60
CA TRP A 93 2.89 12.82 -1.79
C TRP A 93 2.67 11.32 -1.83
N ARG A 94 2.28 10.76 -0.70
CA ARG A 94 1.81 9.40 -0.57
C ARG A 94 0.34 9.44 -0.14
N VAL A 95 -0.50 8.76 -0.90
CA VAL A 95 -1.91 8.59 -0.57
C VAL A 95 -2.23 7.12 -0.48
N GLU A 96 -2.56 6.65 0.72
CA GLU A 96 -2.99 5.28 0.93
C GLU A 96 -4.52 5.23 0.94
N VAL A 97 -5.08 4.34 0.13
CA VAL A 97 -6.52 4.10 0.01
C VAL A 97 -6.81 2.70 0.54
N TRP A 98 -7.39 2.67 1.74
CA TRP A 98 -7.75 1.46 2.46
C TRP A 98 -9.26 1.21 2.37
N LEU A 99 -9.67 -0.06 2.30
CA LEU A 99 -11.05 -0.41 2.66
C LEU A 99 -11.27 -0.10 4.14
N LYS A 100 -12.43 0.44 4.50
CA LYS A 100 -12.81 0.66 5.90
C LYS A 100 -12.83 -0.67 6.66
N PRO A 101 -12.56 -0.67 7.98
CA PRO A 101 -12.56 -1.90 8.78
C PRO A 101 -13.89 -2.66 8.75
N THR A 102 -15.01 -1.95 8.54
CA THR A 102 -16.36 -2.52 8.43
C THR A 102 -16.63 -3.18 7.07
N VAL A 103 -15.69 -3.08 6.13
CA VAL A 103 -15.81 -3.62 4.78
C VAL A 103 -14.86 -4.81 4.64
N THR A 104 -15.40 -5.90 4.14
CA THR A 104 -14.64 -7.11 3.82
C THR A 104 -13.57 -6.80 2.78
N ASP A 105 -12.36 -7.28 3.04
CA ASP A 105 -11.23 -7.17 2.12
C ASP A 105 -10.96 -8.54 1.49
N PRO A 106 -11.52 -8.83 0.30
CA PRO A 106 -11.37 -10.14 -0.33
C PRO A 106 -9.93 -10.45 -0.73
N VAL A 107 -9.15 -9.42 -1.08
CA VAL A 107 -7.72 -9.57 -1.40
C VAL A 107 -6.96 -9.97 -0.14
N GLY A 108 -7.22 -9.28 0.98
CA GLY A 108 -6.67 -9.62 2.28
C GLY A 108 -6.97 -11.06 2.69
N GLU A 109 -8.23 -11.51 2.60
CA GLU A 109 -8.58 -12.90 2.95
C GLU A 109 -7.94 -13.94 2.03
N THR A 110 -7.80 -13.63 0.73
CA THR A 110 -7.10 -14.49 -0.23
C THR A 110 -5.63 -14.64 0.16
N VAL A 111 -4.94 -13.52 0.43
CA VAL A 111 -3.53 -13.54 0.86
C VAL A 111 -3.37 -14.29 2.17
N ARG A 112 -4.24 -14.03 3.15
CA ARG A 112 -4.23 -14.72 4.45
C ARG A 112 -4.32 -16.24 4.30
N SER A 113 -5.15 -16.71 3.37
CA SER A 113 -5.34 -18.13 3.10
C SER A 113 -4.12 -18.72 2.38
N ALA A 114 -3.62 -18.05 1.34
CA ALA A 114 -2.44 -18.47 0.59
C ALA A 114 -1.17 -18.54 1.46
N VAL A 115 -0.99 -17.60 2.40
CA VAL A 115 0.14 -17.66 3.36
C VAL A 115 0.10 -18.95 4.20
N ALA A 116 -1.09 -19.38 4.63
CA ALA A 116 -1.23 -20.64 5.37
C ALA A 116 -0.99 -21.87 4.48
N GLU A 117 -1.42 -21.83 3.22
CA GLU A 117 -1.21 -22.89 2.24
C GLU A 117 0.28 -23.07 1.87
N MET A 118 1.09 -22.02 1.98
CA MET A 118 2.55 -22.09 1.87
C MET A 118 3.22 -22.80 3.07
N GLY A 119 2.46 -23.19 4.10
CA GLY A 119 2.99 -23.80 5.32
C GLY A 119 3.53 -22.80 6.35
N LEU A 120 3.25 -21.50 6.18
CA LEU A 120 3.60 -20.46 7.16
C LEU A 120 2.51 -20.33 8.24
N PRO A 121 2.84 -19.75 9.42
CA PRO A 121 1.83 -19.45 10.43
C PRO A 121 0.72 -18.58 9.84
N ARG A 122 -0.54 -18.99 10.04
CA ARG A 122 -1.69 -18.26 9.51
C ARG A 122 -1.74 -16.86 10.15
N PRO A 123 -1.79 -15.78 9.34
CA PRO A 123 -2.03 -14.45 9.87
C PRO A 123 -3.40 -14.33 10.54
N ASP A 124 -3.50 -13.51 11.58
CA ASP A 124 -4.77 -13.18 12.23
C ASP A 124 -5.62 -12.32 11.31
N SER A 125 -5.00 -11.34 10.67
CA SER A 125 -5.64 -10.54 9.62
C SER A 125 -4.63 -10.07 8.57
N VAL A 126 -5.12 -9.93 7.34
CA VAL A 126 -4.40 -9.27 6.26
C VAL A 126 -5.31 -8.22 5.64
N ARG A 127 -4.77 -7.03 5.41
CA ARG A 127 -5.46 -5.93 4.74
C ARG A 127 -4.64 -5.43 3.57
N CYS A 128 -5.29 -5.10 2.47
CA CYS A 128 -4.70 -4.57 1.26
C CYS A 128 -5.15 -3.11 1.06
N ALA A 129 -4.21 -2.28 0.65
CA ALA A 129 -4.46 -0.93 0.19
C ALA A 129 -3.80 -0.66 -1.15
N LEU A 130 -4.38 0.29 -1.88
CA LEU A 130 -3.69 0.96 -2.96
C LEU A 130 -2.94 2.16 -2.41
N VAL A 131 -1.74 2.36 -2.92
CA VAL A 131 -0.89 3.49 -2.53
C VAL A 131 -0.51 4.24 -3.78
N TYR A 132 -0.84 5.52 -3.81
CA TYR A 132 -0.54 6.44 -4.88
C TYR A 132 0.64 7.31 -4.45
N ARG A 133 1.72 7.26 -5.22
CA ARG A 133 2.85 8.17 -5.11
C ARG A 133 2.71 9.25 -6.14
N LEU A 134 2.57 10.49 -5.71
CA LEU A 134 2.36 11.64 -6.58
C LEU A 134 3.60 12.52 -6.57
N VAL A 135 4.00 12.98 -7.75
CA VAL A 135 5.06 13.99 -7.91
C VAL A 135 4.44 15.27 -8.43
N GLY A 136 4.55 16.34 -7.65
CA GLY A 136 4.07 17.67 -7.99
C GLY A 136 3.68 18.49 -6.77
N ARG A 137 3.58 19.81 -6.96
CA ARG A 137 3.18 20.74 -5.90
C ARG A 137 1.70 20.60 -5.63
N SER A 138 1.34 20.41 -4.38
CA SER A 138 -0.05 20.40 -3.93
C SER A 138 -0.11 20.65 -2.43
N THR A 139 -1.31 20.61 -1.87
CA THR A 139 -1.56 20.63 -0.42
C THR A 139 -2.38 19.41 -0.04
N LYS A 140 -2.23 18.94 1.20
CA LYS A 140 -3.00 17.81 1.72
C LYS A 140 -4.53 17.96 1.49
N PRO A 141 -5.17 19.11 1.79
CA PRO A 141 -6.61 19.28 1.55
C PRO A 141 -7.00 19.18 0.07
N GLN A 142 -6.16 19.69 -0.85
CA GLN A 142 -6.42 19.58 -2.29
C GLN A 142 -6.35 18.12 -2.76
N ILE A 143 -5.38 17.36 -2.24
CA ILE A 143 -5.24 15.93 -2.54
C ILE A 143 -6.44 15.15 -2.01
N GLU A 144 -6.81 15.34 -0.74
CA GLU A 144 -7.97 14.66 -0.14
C GLU A 144 -9.26 14.94 -0.93
N LYS A 145 -9.46 16.18 -1.36
CA LYS A 145 -10.60 16.57 -2.19
C LYS A 145 -10.59 15.90 -3.57
N ALA A 146 -9.44 15.82 -4.23
CA ALA A 146 -9.34 15.19 -5.54
C ALA A 146 -9.56 13.67 -5.48
N PHE A 147 -8.99 13.01 -4.46
CA PHE A 147 -9.15 11.57 -4.25
C PHE A 147 -10.61 11.20 -3.95
N SER A 148 -11.27 11.93 -3.05
CA SER A 148 -12.68 11.70 -2.74
C SER A 148 -13.63 11.92 -3.91
N LYS A 149 -13.22 12.68 -4.92
CA LYS A 149 -14.00 12.92 -6.15
C LYS A 149 -13.81 11.83 -7.21
N SER A 150 -12.64 11.19 -7.27
CA SER A 150 -12.25 10.40 -8.46
C SER A 150 -11.69 9.00 -8.18
N LEU A 151 -10.88 8.83 -7.13
CA LEU A 151 -10.13 7.59 -6.87
C LEU A 151 -10.58 6.85 -5.61
N ALA A 152 -11.38 7.49 -4.76
CA ALA A 152 -11.85 6.90 -3.51
C ALA A 152 -13.34 7.13 -3.29
N ASN A 153 -14.07 6.05 -3.05
CA ASN A 153 -15.45 6.12 -2.57
C ASN A 153 -15.45 6.21 -1.04
N LEU A 154 -15.73 7.39 -0.49
CA LEU A 154 -15.72 7.63 0.97
C LEU A 154 -16.74 6.81 1.76
N LEU A 155 -17.70 6.14 1.13
CA LEU A 155 -18.59 5.21 1.82
C LEU A 155 -17.83 3.97 2.30
N ILE A 156 -16.93 3.44 1.47
CA ILE A 156 -16.22 2.18 1.71
C ILE A 156 -14.71 2.34 1.90
N HIS A 157 -14.12 3.46 1.46
CA HIS A 157 -12.70 3.74 1.56
C HIS A 157 -12.39 4.73 2.68
N ARG A 158 -11.19 4.58 3.25
CA ARG A 158 -10.50 5.55 4.09
C ARG A 158 -9.20 5.94 3.38
N CYS A 159 -8.94 7.23 3.27
CA CYS A 159 -7.69 7.74 2.71
C CYS A 159 -6.75 8.21 3.82
N VAL A 160 -5.45 7.98 3.66
CA VAL A 160 -4.39 8.54 4.50
C VAL A 160 -3.42 9.28 3.59
N VAL A 161 -3.32 10.60 3.77
CA VAL A 161 -2.41 11.46 3.00
C VAL A 161 -1.24 11.88 3.86
N SER A 162 -0.03 11.61 3.36
CA SER A 162 1.25 12.00 3.96
C SER A 162 2.22 12.54 2.90
N GLU A 163 3.21 13.31 3.35
CA GLU A 163 4.35 13.66 2.51
C GLU A 163 5.25 12.44 2.32
N ALA A 164 5.87 12.34 1.14
CA ALA A 164 6.72 11.22 0.73
C ALA A 164 8.15 11.69 0.46
N HIS A 165 9.09 10.75 0.50
CA HIS A 165 10.42 10.94 -0.06
C HIS A 165 10.35 10.71 -1.59
N PRO A 166 11.13 11.43 -2.42
CA PRO A 166 11.39 11.02 -3.79
C PRO A 166 11.82 9.56 -3.89
#